data_AF-A0A1M6E6B7-F1
#
_entry.id   AF-A0A1M6E6B7-F1
#
_cell.length_a   1.000
_cell.length_b   1.000
_cell.length_c   1.000
_cell.angle_alpha   90.00
_cell.angle_beta   90.00
_cell.angle_gamma   90.00
#
_symmetry.space_group_name_H-M   'P 1'
#
loop_
_entity.id
_entity.type
_entity.pdbx_description
1 polymer ?
#
loop_
_entity_poly.entity_id
_entity_poly.type
_entity_poly.pdbx_seq_one_letter_code
_entity_poly.pdbx_strand_id
1 'polypeptide(L)'
;MRTGVKNLLLIFIVLVLAVFPLVMNKNAEFGGADDQAEKIIGELQPDYQPWFKSVWEPPSGEIESLLFALQAALGAGFIGYFIGFYRGWRGNHVKRKQPGELLEERDTGA
;
A
#
# COMPACT_ATOMS: atom_id res chain seq x y z
N MET A 1 27.57 -0.97 2.24
CA MET A 1 26.49 -0.51 3.14
C MET A 1 25.83 -1.72 3.79
N ARG A 2 25.80 -1.79 5.14
CA ARG A 2 25.09 -2.82 5.90
C ARG A 2 23.59 -2.79 5.55
N THR A 3 22.95 -3.94 5.42
CA THR A 3 21.53 -4.09 5.05
C THR A 3 20.60 -3.27 5.96
N GLY A 4 20.91 -3.16 7.26
CA GLY A 4 20.16 -2.32 8.19
C GLY A 4 20.16 -0.83 7.82
N VAL A 5 21.30 -0.30 7.38
CA VAL A 5 21.43 1.12 6.98
C VAL A 5 20.65 1.39 5.69
N LYS A 6 20.64 0.43 4.75
CA LYS A 6 19.86 0.54 3.50
C LYS A 6 18.35 0.57 3.78
N ASN A 7 17.87 -0.32 4.64
CA ASN A 7 16.44 -0.37 5.00
C ASN A 7 16.00 0.90 5.72
N LEU A 8 16.84 1.42 6.62
CA LEU A 8 16.57 2.66 7.35
C LEU A 8 16.52 3.86 6.39
N LEU A 9 17.43 3.91 5.41
CA LEU A 9 17.42 4.93 4.36
C LEU A 9 16.18 4.83 3.46
N LEU A 10 15.74 3.62 3.09
CA LEU A 10 14.51 3.41 2.31
C LEU A 10 13.26 3.86 3.08
N ILE A 11 13.15 3.51 4.37
CA ILE A 11 12.05 3.96 5.23
C ILE A 11 12.06 5.48 5.33
N PHE A 12 13.23 6.09 5.53
CA PHE A 12 13.37 7.54 5.58
C PHE A 12 12.87 8.22 4.30
N ILE A 13 13.24 7.71 3.12
CA ILE A 13 12.77 8.25 1.83
C ILE A 13 11.25 8.15 1.71
N VAL A 14 10.66 7.01 2.07
CA VAL A 14 9.19 6.83 2.05
C VAL A 14 8.52 7.83 2.99
N LEU A 15 9.09 8.04 4.17
CA LEU A 15 8.56 8.97 5.16
C LEU A 15 8.65 10.43 4.69
N VAL A 16 9.75 10.80 4.03
CA VAL A 16 9.88 12.09 3.36
C VAL A 16 8.82 12.24 2.26
N LEU A 17 8.66 11.26 1.37
CA LEU A 17 7.65 11.34 0.30
C LEU A 17 6.21 11.43 0.82
N ALA A 18 5.92 10.80 1.96
CA ALA A 18 4.60 10.88 2.59
C ALA A 18 4.39 12.22 3.31
N VAL A 19 5.37 12.72 4.07
CA VAL A 19 5.21 13.92 4.92
C VAL A 19 5.42 15.23 4.13
N PHE A 20 6.28 15.21 3.12
CA PHE A 20 6.59 16.38 2.29
C PHE A 20 5.34 17.09 1.72
N PRO A 21 4.38 16.39 1.06
CA PRO A 21 3.17 17.05 0.57
C PRO A 21 2.27 17.60 1.68
N LEU A 22 2.22 16.95 2.86
CA LEU A 22 1.45 17.43 4.02
C LEU A 22 2.00 18.76 4.58
N VAL A 23 3.32 18.92 4.59
CA VAL A 23 3.95 20.16 5.11
C VAL A 23 3.88 21.29 4.09
N MET A 24 3.95 20.97 2.80
CA MET A 24 3.94 21.96 1.73
C MET A 24 2.54 22.51 1.46
N ASN A 25 1.50 21.67 1.54
CA ASN A 25 0.11 22.07 1.37
C ASN A 25 -0.69 21.90 2.67
N LYS A 26 -0.45 22.79 3.64
CA LYS A 26 -1.15 22.76 4.96
C LYS A 26 -2.67 22.98 4.88
N ASN A 27 -3.15 23.58 3.79
CA ASN A 27 -4.56 23.79 3.49
C ASN A 27 -5.04 22.95 2.30
N ALA A 28 -4.32 21.87 1.94
CA ALA A 28 -4.87 20.95 0.95
C ALA A 28 -6.12 20.31 1.53
N GLU A 29 -7.27 20.63 0.95
CA GLU A 29 -8.44 19.78 1.04
C GLU A 29 -8.08 18.48 0.31
N PHE A 30 -7.75 17.45 1.09
CA PHE A 30 -7.55 16.09 0.57
C PHE A 30 -8.94 15.49 0.26
N GLY A 31 -9.63 16.12 -0.67
CA GLY A 31 -10.93 15.70 -1.18
C GLY A 31 -10.80 14.58 -2.20
N GLY A 32 -11.93 13.96 -2.51
CA GLY A 32 -12.02 12.91 -3.52
C GLY A 32 -11.68 13.45 -4.91
N ALA A 33 -11.44 12.52 -5.84
CA ALA A 33 -11.33 12.89 -7.26
C ALA A 33 -12.65 13.49 -7.80
N ASP A 34 -13.78 13.15 -7.18
CA ASP A 34 -15.11 13.59 -7.58
C ASP A 34 -15.34 15.09 -7.30
N ASP A 35 -14.85 15.62 -6.17
CA ASP A 35 -14.92 17.04 -5.83
C ASP A 35 -14.29 17.95 -6.91
N GLN A 36 -13.19 17.49 -7.51
CA GLN A 36 -12.51 18.23 -8.58
C GLN A 36 -13.29 18.13 -9.89
N ALA A 37 -13.92 16.97 -10.16
CA ALA A 37 -14.71 16.77 -11.36
C ALA A 37 -15.99 17.62 -11.34
N GLU A 38 -16.69 17.69 -10.20
CA GLU A 38 -17.91 18.50 -10.07
C GLU A 38 -17.63 19.99 -10.32
N LYS A 39 -16.56 20.55 -9.75
CA LYS A 39 -16.16 21.95 -9.96
C LYS A 39 -15.94 22.26 -11.44
N ILE A 40 -15.23 21.39 -12.16
CA ILE A 40 -14.93 21.59 -13.58
C ILE A 40 -16.20 21.44 -14.44
N ILE A 41 -17.07 20.48 -14.11
CA ILE A 41 -18.34 20.28 -14.83
C ILE A 41 -19.25 21.49 -14.67
N GLY A 42 -19.36 22.04 -13.46
CA GLY A 42 -20.15 23.25 -13.19
C GLY A 42 -19.63 24.50 -13.92
N GLU A 43 -18.31 24.62 -14.10
CA GLU A 43 -17.69 25.70 -14.87
C GLU A 43 -17.89 25.56 -16.39
N LEU A 44 -17.80 24.34 -16.93
CA LEU A 44 -17.89 24.08 -18.38
C LEU A 44 -19.33 24.05 -18.90
N GLN A 45 -20.27 23.54 -18.10
CA GLN A 45 -21.70 23.54 -18.43
C GLN A 45 -22.53 23.87 -17.18
N PRO A 46 -22.87 25.15 -16.96
CA PRO A 46 -23.71 25.56 -15.83
C PRO A 46 -25.13 24.96 -15.86
N ASP A 47 -25.62 24.56 -17.04
CA ASP A 47 -26.93 23.91 -17.20
C ASP A 47 -26.84 22.36 -17.11
N TYR A 48 -25.69 21.78 -16.77
CA TYR A 48 -25.52 20.33 -16.70
C TYR A 48 -26.33 19.74 -15.54
N GLN A 49 -27.24 18.82 -15.87
CA GLN A 49 -27.99 18.05 -14.89
C GLN A 49 -27.31 16.69 -14.69
N PRO A 50 -26.96 16.31 -13.45
CA PRO A 50 -26.36 14.99 -13.16
C PRO A 50 -27.28 13.87 -13.65
N TRP A 51 -26.78 13.02 -14.53
CA TRP A 51 -27.50 11.84 -15.03
C TRP A 51 -27.57 10.70 -13.99
N PHE A 52 -26.80 10.82 -12.90
CA PHE A 52 -26.81 9.93 -11.76
C PHE A 52 -26.73 10.77 -10.49
N LYS A 53 -27.63 10.51 -9.54
CA LYS A 53 -27.54 11.06 -8.18
C LYS A 53 -27.18 9.92 -7.25
N SER A 54 -26.24 10.16 -6.34
CA SER A 54 -25.86 9.15 -5.37
C SER A 54 -27.09 8.75 -4.55
N VAL A 55 -27.39 7.45 -4.51
CA VAL A 55 -28.54 6.92 -3.73
C VAL A 55 -28.30 7.10 -2.23
N TRP A 56 -27.04 7.24 -1.83
CA TRP A 56 -26.61 7.52 -0.47
C TRP A 56 -25.41 8.47 -0.50
N GLU A 57 -25.51 9.56 0.25
CA GLU A 57 -24.46 10.54 0.42
C GLU A 57 -24.05 10.52 1.91
N PRO A 58 -22.76 10.34 2.23
CA PRO A 58 -22.33 10.29 3.61
C PRO A 58 -22.65 11.63 4.30
N PRO A 59 -23.17 11.61 5.55
CA PRO A 59 -23.63 12.82 6.22
C PRO A 59 -22.50 13.80 6.60
N SER A 60 -21.24 13.48 6.32
CA SER A 60 -20.07 14.33 6.53
C SER A 60 -18.91 13.89 5.62
N GLY A 61 -18.18 14.84 5.06
CA GLY A 61 -16.94 14.59 4.28
C GLY A 61 -15.82 13.93 5.09
N GLU A 62 -15.89 13.98 6.43
CA GLU A 62 -14.98 13.22 7.30
C GLU A 62 -15.20 11.71 7.17
N ILE A 63 -16.45 11.28 7.02
CA ILE A 63 -16.80 9.85 6.89
C ILE A 63 -16.36 9.35 5.52
N GLU A 64 -16.50 10.16 4.48
CA GLU A 64 -15.99 9.84 3.15
C GLU A 64 -14.47 9.63 3.18
N SER A 65 -13.73 10.56 3.78
CA SER A 65 -12.27 10.45 3.95
C SER A 65 -11.87 9.19 4.75
N LEU A 66 -12.64 8.83 5.77
CA LEU A 66 -12.43 7.60 6.55
C LEU A 66 -12.64 6.33 5.71
N LEU A 67 -13.65 6.30 4.85
CA LEU A 67 -13.90 5.17 3.95
C LEU A 67 -12.77 5.00 2.93
N PHE A 68 -12.26 6.11 2.37
CA PHE A 68 -11.06 6.08 1.52
C PHE A 68 -9.82 5.61 2.27
N ALA A 69 -9.59 6.10 3.50
CA ALA A 69 -8.48 5.65 4.32
C ALA A 69 -8.55 4.15 4.65
N LEU A 70 -9.76 3.63 4.90
CA LEU A 70 -9.98 2.20 5.12
C LEU A 70 -9.67 1.39 3.86
N GLN A 71 -10.13 1.83 2.68
CA GLN A 71 -9.81 1.19 1.40
C GLN A 71 -8.29 1.17 1.15
N ALA A 72 -7.60 2.28 1.41
CA ALA A 72 -6.15 2.37 1.29
C ALA A 72 -5.43 1.42 2.26
N ALA A 73 -5.88 1.34 3.51
CA ALA A 73 -5.32 0.44 4.51
C ALA A 73 -5.49 -1.04 4.12
N LEU A 74 -6.66 -1.43 3.63
CA LEU A 74 -6.91 -2.79 3.14
C LEU A 74 -6.07 -3.12 1.91
N GLY A 75 -5.96 -2.18 0.95
CA GLY A 75 -5.11 -2.35 -0.24
C GLY A 75 -3.63 -2.51 0.10
N ALA A 76 -3.11 -1.66 1.00
CA ALA A 76 -1.74 -1.76 1.49
C ALA A 76 -1.49 -3.07 2.24
N GLY A 77 -2.44 -3.50 3.08
CA GLY A 77 -2.40 -4.78 3.78
C GLY A 77 -2.36 -5.97 2.82
N PHE A 78 -3.21 -5.97 1.79
CA PHE A 78 -3.24 -7.01 0.77
C PHE A 78 -1.91 -7.12 0.00
N ILE A 79 -1.38 -5.98 -0.49
CA ILE A 79 -0.09 -5.94 -1.20
C ILE A 79 1.05 -6.40 -0.28
N GLY A 80 1.07 -5.92 0.97
CA GLY A 80 2.07 -6.31 1.97
C GLY A 80 2.04 -7.81 2.26
N TYR A 81 0.86 -8.38 2.44
CA TYR A 81 0.67 -9.82 2.65
C TYR A 81 1.15 -10.62 1.44
N PHE A 82 0.78 -10.22 0.22
CA PHE A 82 1.20 -10.92 -1.01
C PHE A 82 2.72 -10.95 -1.18
N ILE A 83 3.38 -9.80 -0.99
CA ILE A 83 4.86 -9.70 -1.06
C ILE A 83 5.50 -10.54 0.05
N GLY A 84 4.94 -10.50 1.26
CA GLY A 84 5.39 -11.30 2.40
C GLY A 84 5.29 -12.80 2.15
N PHE A 85 4.13 -13.26 1.67
CA PHE A 85 3.85 -14.64 1.32
C PHE A 85 4.81 -15.15 0.22
N TYR A 86 4.98 -14.40 -0.86
CA TYR A 86 5.89 -14.77 -1.95
C TYR A 86 7.37 -14.83 -1.50
N ARG A 87 7.77 -13.96 -0.57
CA ARG A 87 9.13 -13.99 -0.01
C ARG A 87 9.33 -15.17 0.95
N GLY A 88 8.33 -15.51 1.76
CA GLY A 88 8.36 -16.70 2.63
C GLY A 88 8.43 -18.01 1.85
N TRP A 89 7.74 -18.09 0.70
CA TRP A 89 7.75 -19.27 -0.16
C TRP A 89 9.15 -19.61 -0.73
N ARG A 90 9.97 -18.60 -1.05
CA ARG A 90 11.35 -18.82 -1.53
C ARG A 90 12.33 -19.26 -0.43
N GLY A 91 12.03 -18.99 0.85
CA GLY A 91 12.89 -19.38 1.97
C GLY A 91 12.81 -20.86 2.34
N ASN A 92 11.68 -21.51 2.06
CA ASN A 92 11.44 -22.91 2.47
C ASN A 92 11.94 -23.96 1.46
N HIS A 93 12.51 -23.56 0.32
CA HIS A 93 13.04 -24.50 -0.69
C HIS A 93 14.56 -24.75 -0.64
N VAL A 94 15.30 -24.19 0.32
CA VAL A 94 16.75 -24.40 0.45
C VAL A 94 17.15 -24.90 1.85
N LYS A 95 16.62 -26.08 2.23
CA LYS A 95 17.31 -27.05 3.09
C LYS A 95 16.83 -28.46 2.74
N ARG A 96 17.04 -28.89 1.50
CA ARG A 96 17.15 -30.33 1.24
C ARG A 96 18.61 -30.70 1.53
N LYS A 97 18.84 -31.34 2.69
CA LYS A 97 20.14 -31.97 2.99
C LYS A 97 20.50 -32.82 1.77
N GLN A 98 21.69 -32.62 1.21
CA GLN A 98 22.09 -33.30 -0.01
C GLN A 98 22.17 -34.81 0.28
N PRO A 99 21.64 -35.70 -0.58
CA PRO A 99 21.59 -37.14 -0.31
C PRO A 99 22.94 -37.78 0.01
N GLY A 100 24.07 -37.16 -0.36
CA GLY A 100 25.42 -37.67 -0.08
C GLY A 100 25.85 -37.56 1.40
N GLU A 101 25.30 -36.61 2.16
CA GLU A 101 25.67 -36.38 3.57
C GLU A 101 25.06 -37.44 4.52
N LEU A 102 24.06 -38.19 4.02
CA LEU A 102 23.40 -39.28 4.75
C LEU A 102 24.09 -40.65 4.58
N LEU A 103 24.96 -40.78 3.57
CA LEU A 103 25.73 -42.00 3.33
C LEU A 103 27.03 -42.02 4.12
N GLU A 104 27.69 -40.86 4.25
CA GLU A 104 28.94 -40.72 5.01
C GLU A 104 28.73 -40.96 6.51
N GLU A 105 27.61 -40.50 7.07
CA GLU A 105 27.26 -40.67 8.49
C GLU A 105 26.92 -42.13 8.86
N ARG A 106 26.54 -42.96 7.88
CA ARG A 106 26.31 -44.41 8.09
C ARG A 106 27.58 -45.24 8.05
N ASP A 107 28.62 -44.82 7.33
CA ASP A 107 29.87 -45.58 7.20
C ASP A 107 30.88 -45.28 8.33
N THR A 108 30.78 -44.15 9.01
CA THR A 108 31.67 -43.80 10.15
C THR A 108 31.21 -44.32 11.52
N GLY A 109 30.13 -45.10 11.58
CA GLY A 109 29.51 -45.59 12.82
C GLY A 109 29.87 -47.01 13.23
N ALA A 110 31.13 -47.45 13.03
CA ALA A 110 31.66 -48.73 13.51
C ALA A 110 32.58 -48.54 14.72
#